data_AF-A0A9P4XJX7-F1
#
_entry.id   AF-A0A9P4XJX7-F1
#
_cell.length_a   1.000
_cell.length_b   1.000
_cell.length_c   1.000
_cell.angle_alpha   90.00
_cell.angle_beta   90.00
_cell.angle_gamma   90.00
#
_symmetry.space_group_name_H-M   'P 1'
#
loop_
_entity.id
_entity.type
_entity.pdbx_description
1 polymer ?
#
loop_
_entity_poly.entity_id
_entity_poly.type
_entity_poly.pdbx_seq_one_letter_code
_entity_poly.pdbx_strand_id
1 'polypeptide(L)'
;EIQFLVSKKHLVLASSRASKVLEGPFKEATPGDDGLFHWKFEPIFDIKAFEIVMKIIHGQTRGISRKISLSLLAQIAVIVDDLECHNAVWFFAKGWISQIKDPIPCEICEDLMRWILISFVFEQPKLFTEATATVIRYGADATPTFNLPIRPKVLEDIRVKRENIFENLMRRLHDLADQLLGQSIGCNKGCRAMMLGTLCQGLRSSSLMPFPSSSYLSLSISSTLQRLRATESFDYYCARQESTSQNESATWIRNHFTPQRLISGKWNEEMMQKAPLELVRDNCRLEHHLNRLLDSTNSEIQGLELAKYLGV
;
A
#
# COMPACT_ATOMS: atom_id res chain seq x y z
N GLU A 1 -40.55 9.10 -4.58
CA GLU A 1 -40.20 9.00 -3.15
C GLU A 1 -40.53 7.57 -2.71
N ILE A 2 -39.64 6.90 -1.99
CA ILE A 2 -39.85 5.54 -1.47
C ILE A 2 -40.05 5.67 0.04
N GLN A 3 -41.06 4.99 0.57
CA GLN A 3 -41.41 5.05 1.99
C GLN A 3 -41.37 3.66 2.59
N PHE A 4 -40.78 3.56 3.78
CA PHE A 4 -40.75 2.35 4.58
C PHE A 4 -41.54 2.59 5.86
N LEU A 5 -42.59 1.79 6.07
CA LEU A 5 -43.31 1.78 7.34
C LEU A 5 -42.68 0.75 8.26
N VAL A 6 -42.14 1.22 9.39
CA VAL A 6 -41.39 0.41 10.35
C VAL A 6 -41.85 0.69 11.78
N SER A 7 -41.57 -0.25 12.69
CA SER A 7 -41.85 -0.08 14.10
C SER A 7 -40.79 0.80 14.76
N LYS A 8 -41.19 2.00 15.22
CA LYS A 8 -40.32 2.89 16.01
C LYS A 8 -39.62 2.15 17.16
N LYS A 9 -40.37 1.32 17.90
CA LYS A 9 -39.84 0.58 19.05
C LYS A 9 -38.69 -0.37 18.68
N HIS A 10 -38.81 -1.12 17.59
CA HIS A 10 -37.73 -2.02 17.14
C HIS A 10 -36.52 -1.23 16.63
N LEU A 11 -36.78 -0.17 15.85
CA LEU A 11 -35.72 0.66 15.29
C LEU A 11 -34.90 1.35 16.37
N VAL A 12 -35.54 2.01 17.34
CA VAL A 12 -34.89 2.65 18.49
C VAL A 12 -34.08 1.65 19.31
N LEU A 13 -34.63 0.46 19.58
CA LEU A 13 -33.95 -0.57 20.37
C LEU A 13 -32.66 -1.05 19.69
N ALA A 14 -32.65 -1.14 18.36
CA ALA A 14 -31.52 -1.67 17.60
C ALA A 14 -30.49 -0.61 17.15
N SER A 15 -30.86 0.67 17.12
CA SER A 15 -30.06 1.76 16.55
C SER A 15 -29.92 2.91 17.55
N SER A 16 -28.70 3.17 18.00
CA SER A 16 -28.43 4.29 18.91
C SER A 16 -28.69 5.64 18.24
N ARG A 17 -28.39 5.79 16.94
CA ARG A 17 -28.76 7.00 16.19
C ARG A 17 -30.28 7.18 16.12
N ALA A 18 -31.04 6.12 15.85
CA ALA A 18 -32.49 6.20 15.82
C ALA A 18 -33.08 6.58 17.17
N SER A 19 -32.56 6.06 18.29
CA SER A 19 -32.97 6.49 19.63
C SER A 19 -32.73 7.99 19.83
N LYS A 20 -31.52 8.49 19.51
CA LYS A 20 -31.20 9.92 19.59
C LYS A 20 -32.14 10.78 18.74
N VAL A 21 -32.48 10.34 17.52
CA VAL A 21 -33.32 11.12 16.58
C VAL A 21 -34.81 11.05 16.94
N LEU A 22 -35.34 9.86 17.24
CA LEU A 22 -36.78 9.64 17.40
C LEU A 22 -37.27 9.77 18.86
N GLU A 23 -36.37 9.86 19.82
CA GLU A 23 -36.67 10.09 21.24
C GLU A 23 -36.00 11.34 21.80
N GLY A 24 -35.15 11.99 21.00
CA GLY A 24 -34.48 13.24 21.36
C GLY A 24 -35.26 14.50 21.00
N PRO A 25 -34.59 15.66 20.97
CA PRO A 25 -35.23 16.96 20.76
C PRO A 25 -35.47 17.33 19.29
N PHE A 26 -35.46 16.36 18.37
CA PHE A 26 -35.58 16.60 16.94
C PHE A 26 -37.04 16.61 16.49
N LYS A 27 -37.33 17.26 15.35
CA LYS A 27 -38.70 17.29 14.79
C LYS A 27 -39.22 15.89 14.46
N GLU A 28 -38.31 14.97 14.12
CA GLU A 28 -38.55 13.56 13.82
C GLU A 28 -39.07 12.78 15.06
N ALA A 29 -38.88 13.31 16.27
CA ALA A 29 -39.39 12.73 17.51
C ALA A 29 -40.85 13.13 17.82
N THR A 30 -41.47 13.98 16.99
CA THR A 30 -42.89 14.38 17.11
C THR A 30 -43.71 13.72 16.01
N PRO A 31 -44.85 13.09 16.32
CA PRO A 31 -45.72 12.52 15.29
C PRO A 31 -46.35 13.63 14.43
N GLY A 32 -46.52 13.36 13.15
CA GLY A 32 -47.29 14.19 12.24
C GLY A 32 -48.80 14.05 12.44
N ASP A 33 -49.57 14.73 11.60
CA ASP A 33 -51.05 14.70 11.64
C ASP A 33 -51.63 13.29 11.39
N ASP A 34 -50.85 12.42 10.74
CA ASP A 34 -51.17 11.00 10.50
C ASP A 34 -50.85 10.08 11.68
N GLY A 35 -50.32 10.63 12.78
CA GLY A 35 -49.88 9.89 13.96
C GLY A 35 -48.58 9.12 13.77
N LEU A 36 -47.88 9.30 12.65
CA LEU A 36 -46.61 8.63 12.32
C LEU A 36 -45.42 9.54 12.56
N PHE A 37 -44.26 8.92 12.82
CA PHE A 37 -42.98 9.62 12.90
C PHE A 37 -42.31 9.60 11.52
N HIS A 38 -41.90 10.77 11.03
CA HIS A 38 -41.35 10.93 9.68
C HIS A 38 -39.86 11.25 9.76
N TRP A 39 -39.02 10.30 9.34
CA TRP A 39 -37.58 10.49 9.24
C TRP A 39 -37.13 10.41 7.79
N LYS A 40 -36.71 11.55 7.24
CA LYS A 40 -36.26 11.66 5.86
C LYS A 40 -34.75 11.47 5.77
N PHE A 41 -34.34 10.59 4.86
CA PHE A 41 -32.96 10.41 4.46
C PHE A 41 -32.74 11.06 3.10
N GLU A 42 -31.55 11.61 2.89
CA GLU A 42 -31.08 11.94 1.54
C GLU A 42 -30.98 10.65 0.69
N PRO A 43 -30.95 10.72 -0.65
CA PRO A 43 -30.86 9.54 -1.52
C PRO A 43 -29.44 8.92 -1.51
N ILE A 44 -28.94 8.63 -0.31
CA ILE A 44 -27.60 8.10 -0.03
C ILE A 44 -27.59 6.58 0.16
N PHE A 45 -28.75 5.96 0.38
CA PHE A 45 -28.85 4.52 0.65
C PHE A 45 -29.39 3.75 -0.54
N ASP A 46 -28.75 2.60 -0.78
CA ASP A 46 -29.31 1.56 -1.62
C ASP A 46 -30.61 1.01 -0.99
N ILE A 47 -31.69 1.05 -1.76
CA ILE A 47 -33.05 0.70 -1.30
C ILE A 47 -33.11 -0.75 -0.81
N LYS A 48 -32.42 -1.66 -1.50
CA LYS A 48 -32.44 -3.10 -1.18
C LYS A 48 -31.63 -3.38 0.08
N ALA A 49 -30.47 -2.75 0.24
CA ALA A 49 -29.67 -2.83 1.45
C ALA A 49 -30.46 -2.29 2.66
N PHE A 50 -31.16 -1.15 2.49
CA PHE A 50 -31.99 -0.55 3.53
C PHE A 50 -33.13 -1.48 3.95
N GLU A 51 -33.85 -2.05 2.98
CA GLU A 51 -34.90 -3.04 3.24
C GLU A 51 -34.37 -4.24 4.05
N ILE A 52 -33.18 -4.75 3.71
CA ILE A 52 -32.55 -5.88 4.41
C ILE A 52 -32.27 -5.50 5.88
N VAL A 53 -31.65 -4.33 6.13
CA VAL A 53 -31.35 -3.87 7.49
C VAL A 53 -32.65 -3.72 8.30
N MET A 54 -33.68 -3.12 7.71
CA MET A 54 -34.99 -2.98 8.37
C MET A 54 -35.60 -4.35 8.69
N LYS A 55 -35.60 -5.30 7.75
CA LYS A 55 -36.10 -6.67 8.01
C LYS A 55 -35.35 -7.36 9.15
N ILE A 56 -34.03 -7.19 9.24
CA ILE A 56 -33.23 -7.75 10.34
C ILE A 56 -33.64 -7.13 11.67
N ILE A 57 -33.71 -5.80 11.76
CA ILE A 57 -34.12 -5.07 12.97
C ILE A 57 -35.51 -5.51 13.46
N HIS A 58 -36.40 -5.86 12.52
CA HIS A 58 -37.79 -6.25 12.82
C HIS A 58 -38.00 -7.77 12.95
N GLY A 59 -36.94 -8.57 12.95
CA GLY A 59 -37.03 -10.03 13.06
C GLY A 59 -37.64 -10.73 11.84
N GLN A 60 -37.79 -10.03 10.71
CA GLN A 60 -38.37 -10.54 9.47
C GLN A 60 -37.32 -11.25 8.58
N THR A 61 -36.61 -12.21 9.17
CA THR A 61 -35.35 -12.73 8.60
C THR A 61 -35.53 -13.93 7.66
N ARG A 62 -36.70 -14.58 7.66
CA ARG A 62 -36.96 -15.81 6.87
C ARG A 62 -36.72 -15.64 5.35
N GLY A 63 -36.99 -14.44 4.82
CA GLY A 63 -36.83 -14.13 3.39
C GLY A 63 -35.45 -13.58 3.01
N ILE A 64 -34.53 -13.42 3.96
CA ILE A 64 -33.21 -12.84 3.71
C ILE A 64 -32.29 -13.91 3.11
N SER A 65 -31.71 -13.61 1.96
CA SER A 65 -30.77 -14.51 1.29
C SER A 65 -29.53 -14.76 2.14
N ARG A 66 -29.10 -16.02 2.21
CA ARG A 66 -27.82 -16.40 2.85
C ARG A 66 -26.60 -16.05 2.01
N LYS A 67 -26.79 -15.71 0.74
CA LYS A 67 -25.73 -15.31 -0.20
C LYS A 67 -26.07 -13.94 -0.77
N ILE A 68 -25.11 -13.02 -0.68
CA ILE A 68 -25.20 -11.68 -1.23
C ILE A 68 -23.87 -11.32 -1.91
N SER A 69 -23.89 -10.34 -2.81
CA SER A 69 -22.68 -9.82 -3.43
C SER A 69 -21.89 -8.94 -2.45
N LEU A 70 -20.58 -8.79 -2.70
CA LEU A 70 -19.72 -7.87 -1.97
C LEU A 70 -20.25 -6.43 -1.99
N SER A 71 -20.73 -5.97 -3.15
CA SER A 71 -21.33 -4.64 -3.31
C SER A 71 -22.56 -4.45 -2.41
N LEU A 72 -23.49 -5.42 -2.37
CA LEU A 72 -24.66 -5.33 -1.50
C LEU A 72 -24.26 -5.36 -0.02
N LEU A 73 -23.28 -6.17 0.36
CA LEU A 73 -22.76 -6.20 1.73
C LEU A 73 -22.13 -4.86 2.15
N ALA A 74 -21.41 -4.21 1.23
CA ALA A 74 -20.85 -2.87 1.47
C ALA A 74 -21.95 -1.83 1.67
N GLN A 75 -23.03 -1.86 0.87
CA GLN A 75 -24.17 -0.97 1.04
C GLN A 75 -24.89 -1.21 2.38
N ILE A 76 -24.99 -2.47 2.82
CA ILE A 76 -25.49 -2.80 4.16
C ILE A 76 -24.56 -2.21 5.23
N ALA A 77 -23.23 -2.30 5.05
CA ALA A 77 -22.26 -1.73 5.99
C ALA A 77 -22.41 -0.19 6.10
N VAL A 78 -22.63 0.51 4.99
CA VAL A 78 -22.91 1.98 4.99
C VAL A 78 -24.09 2.30 5.91
N ILE A 79 -25.20 1.57 5.76
CA ILE A 79 -26.42 1.81 6.56
C ILE A 79 -26.20 1.43 8.02
N VAL A 80 -25.46 0.35 8.29
CA VAL A 80 -25.18 -0.12 9.65
C VAL A 80 -24.31 0.87 10.43
N ASP A 81 -23.28 1.43 9.79
CA ASP A 81 -22.42 2.45 10.40
C ASP A 81 -23.20 3.75 10.63
N ASP A 82 -23.97 4.22 9.62
CA ASP A 82 -24.78 5.44 9.75
C ASP A 82 -25.86 5.32 10.82
N LEU A 83 -26.61 4.22 10.86
CA LEU A 83 -27.64 3.99 11.88
C LEU A 83 -27.05 3.53 13.22
N GLU A 84 -25.74 3.30 13.31
CA GLU A 84 -25.10 2.77 14.52
C GLU A 84 -25.77 1.46 15.03
N CYS A 85 -26.18 0.56 14.13
CA CYS A 85 -26.98 -0.65 14.46
C CYS A 85 -26.21 -1.98 14.33
N HIS A 86 -24.89 -1.93 14.54
CA HIS A 86 -23.93 -3.03 14.37
C HIS A 86 -24.40 -4.37 14.96
N ASN A 87 -24.85 -4.37 16.21
CA ASN A 87 -25.25 -5.60 16.93
C ASN A 87 -26.41 -6.35 16.26
N ALA A 88 -27.37 -5.63 15.68
CA ALA A 88 -28.53 -6.25 15.06
C ALA A 88 -28.15 -7.05 13.80
N VAL A 89 -27.15 -6.58 13.05
CA VAL A 89 -26.76 -7.14 11.75
C VAL A 89 -25.54 -8.05 11.83
N TRP A 90 -24.75 -7.96 12.90
CA TRP A 90 -23.47 -8.66 13.07
C TRP A 90 -23.50 -10.15 12.72
N PHE A 91 -24.51 -10.89 13.20
CA PHE A 91 -24.61 -12.33 12.96
C PHE A 91 -24.79 -12.65 11.46
N PHE A 92 -25.62 -11.88 10.76
CA PHE A 92 -25.83 -12.04 9.31
C PHE A 92 -24.57 -11.67 8.53
N ALA A 93 -23.91 -10.57 8.91
CA ALA A 93 -22.67 -10.13 8.28
C ALA A 93 -21.57 -11.19 8.36
N LYS A 94 -21.36 -11.82 9.52
CA LYS A 94 -20.41 -12.95 9.66
C LYS A 94 -20.73 -14.08 8.69
N GLY A 95 -22.01 -14.43 8.56
CA GLY A 95 -22.48 -15.43 7.60
C GLY A 95 -22.16 -15.04 6.16
N TRP A 96 -22.50 -13.82 5.73
CA TRP A 96 -22.26 -13.36 4.36
C TRP A 96 -20.78 -13.25 4.02
N ILE A 97 -19.96 -12.70 4.93
CA ILE A 97 -18.50 -12.60 4.75
C ILE A 97 -17.90 -13.98 4.48
N SER A 98 -18.33 -15.01 5.22
CA SER A 98 -17.83 -16.39 5.03
C SER A 98 -18.21 -17.02 3.68
N GLN A 99 -19.24 -16.49 3.00
CA GLN A 99 -19.72 -17.03 1.74
C GLN A 99 -19.12 -16.33 0.52
N ILE A 100 -18.57 -15.12 0.69
CA ILE A 100 -17.84 -14.42 -0.36
C ILE A 100 -16.48 -15.12 -0.49
N LYS A 101 -16.26 -15.75 -1.64
CA LYS A 101 -15.04 -16.52 -1.93
C LYS A 101 -13.98 -15.69 -2.63
N ASP A 102 -14.34 -14.52 -3.12
CA ASP A 102 -13.43 -13.64 -3.84
C ASP A 102 -12.33 -13.16 -2.88
N PRO A 103 -11.05 -13.26 -3.28
CA PRO A 103 -9.96 -12.79 -2.45
C PRO A 103 -10.01 -11.26 -2.31
N ILE A 104 -9.34 -10.73 -1.28
CA ILE A 104 -9.09 -9.30 -1.18
C ILE A 104 -8.22 -8.90 -2.39
N PRO A 105 -8.61 -7.85 -3.15
CA PRO A 105 -7.83 -7.41 -4.30
C PRO A 105 -6.39 -7.01 -3.92
N CYS A 106 -5.44 -7.28 -4.82
CA CYS A 106 -4.04 -6.84 -4.69
C CYS A 106 -3.77 -5.52 -5.43
N GLU A 107 -4.81 -4.72 -5.70
CA GLU A 107 -4.74 -3.46 -6.43
C GLU A 107 -5.76 -2.45 -5.89
N ILE A 108 -5.57 -1.17 -6.19
CA ILE A 108 -6.48 -0.12 -5.77
C ILE A 108 -7.73 -0.14 -6.66
N CYS A 109 -8.82 -0.67 -6.12
CA CYS A 109 -10.11 -0.72 -6.79
C CYS A 109 -11.25 -0.54 -5.79
N GLU A 110 -12.47 -0.39 -6.30
CA GLU A 110 -13.65 -0.21 -5.47
C GLU A 110 -13.88 -1.39 -4.51
N ASP A 111 -13.64 -2.63 -4.96
CA ASP A 111 -13.79 -3.83 -4.12
C ASP A 111 -12.82 -3.86 -2.94
N LEU A 112 -11.60 -3.34 -3.11
CA LEU A 112 -10.66 -3.20 -1.99
C LEU A 112 -11.21 -2.24 -0.93
N MET A 113 -11.78 -1.11 -1.37
CA MET A 113 -12.35 -0.12 -0.46
C MET A 113 -13.64 -0.64 0.22
N ARG A 114 -14.43 -1.45 -0.49
CA ARG A 114 -15.56 -2.20 0.10
C ARG A 114 -15.07 -3.12 1.21
N TRP A 115 -13.99 -3.86 1.00
CA TRP A 115 -13.41 -4.71 2.06
C TRP A 115 -12.94 -3.92 3.27
N ILE A 116 -12.34 -2.74 3.10
CA ILE A 116 -11.99 -1.86 4.22
C ILE A 116 -13.24 -1.45 5.00
N LEU A 117 -14.30 -0.99 4.32
CA LEU A 117 -15.55 -0.61 4.98
C LEU A 117 -16.19 -1.79 5.73
N ILE A 118 -16.37 -2.93 5.05
CA ILE A 118 -17.01 -4.13 5.60
C ILE A 118 -16.23 -4.65 6.81
N SER A 119 -14.92 -4.76 6.68
CA SER A 119 -14.07 -5.26 7.75
C SER A 119 -13.99 -4.31 8.94
N PHE A 120 -14.11 -3.01 8.70
CA PHE A 120 -14.23 -2.01 9.74
C PHE A 120 -15.56 -2.16 10.50
N VAL A 121 -16.68 -2.02 9.79
CA VAL A 121 -18.04 -1.97 10.36
C VAL A 121 -18.40 -3.28 11.06
N PHE A 122 -18.02 -4.42 10.50
CA PHE A 122 -18.34 -5.72 11.07
C PHE A 122 -17.20 -6.34 11.88
N GLU A 123 -16.22 -5.52 12.30
CA GLU A 123 -15.14 -5.92 13.20
C GLU A 123 -14.41 -7.20 12.73
N GLN A 124 -13.74 -7.12 11.59
CA GLN A 124 -12.92 -8.20 11.00
C GLN A 124 -11.45 -7.79 10.96
N PRO A 125 -10.68 -7.95 12.06
CA PRO A 125 -9.31 -7.44 12.14
C PRO A 125 -8.40 -7.95 11.03
N LYS A 126 -8.46 -9.24 10.70
CA LYS A 126 -7.59 -9.85 9.66
C LYS A 126 -7.85 -9.24 8.28
N LEU A 127 -9.12 -9.15 7.88
CA LEU A 127 -9.52 -8.58 6.59
C LEU A 127 -9.17 -7.09 6.51
N PHE A 128 -9.35 -6.35 7.61
CA PHE A 128 -9.02 -4.94 7.68
C PHE A 128 -7.51 -4.70 7.51
N THR A 129 -6.70 -5.46 8.24
CA THR A 129 -5.23 -5.39 8.11
C THR A 129 -4.79 -5.77 6.69
N GLU A 130 -5.33 -6.83 6.10
CA GLU A 130 -4.96 -7.23 4.74
C GLU A 130 -5.35 -6.17 3.69
N ALA A 131 -6.59 -5.68 3.71
CA ALA A 131 -7.06 -4.68 2.76
C ALA A 131 -6.31 -3.34 2.89
N THR A 132 -6.08 -2.87 4.11
CA THR A 132 -5.30 -1.63 4.33
C THR A 132 -3.82 -1.79 3.96
N ALA A 133 -3.23 -2.98 4.12
CA ALA A 133 -1.87 -3.27 3.66
C ALA A 133 -1.76 -3.12 2.13
N THR A 134 -2.75 -3.57 1.37
CA THR A 134 -2.80 -3.36 -0.09
C THR A 134 -2.81 -1.87 -0.43
N VAL A 135 -3.62 -1.05 0.25
CA VAL A 135 -3.64 0.41 0.00
C VAL A 135 -2.30 1.05 0.32
N ILE A 136 -1.69 0.69 1.46
CA ILE A 136 -0.36 1.19 1.85
C ILE A 136 0.67 0.82 0.76
N ARG A 137 0.66 -0.43 0.30
CA ARG A 137 1.61 -0.97 -0.68
C ARG A 137 1.48 -0.34 -2.07
N TYR A 138 0.25 -0.26 -2.59
CA TYR A 138 -0.01 0.02 -4.01
C TYR A 138 -0.55 1.42 -4.27
N GLY A 139 -1.10 2.10 -3.27
CA GLY A 139 -1.67 3.43 -3.44
C GLY A 139 -0.71 4.42 -4.09
N ALA A 140 -1.25 5.45 -4.69
CA ALA A 140 -0.55 6.63 -5.18
C ALA A 140 -1.50 7.81 -5.04
N ASP A 141 -0.94 8.99 -4.77
CA ASP A 141 -1.68 10.23 -4.58
C ASP A 141 -2.73 10.12 -3.45
N ALA A 142 -3.84 10.84 -3.60
CA ALA A 142 -5.00 10.69 -2.74
C ALA A 142 -5.66 9.34 -3.01
N THR A 143 -5.80 8.53 -1.97
CA THR A 143 -6.46 7.22 -2.08
C THR A 143 -7.93 7.42 -2.48
N PRO A 144 -8.39 6.88 -3.63
CA PRO A 144 -9.78 7.00 -4.03
C PRO A 144 -10.67 6.20 -3.07
N THR A 145 -11.71 6.84 -2.54
CA THR A 145 -12.69 6.19 -1.66
C THR A 145 -13.86 5.56 -2.42
N PHE A 146 -14.02 5.88 -3.70
CA PHE A 146 -15.15 5.45 -4.55
C PHE A 146 -16.51 5.77 -3.92
N ASN A 147 -16.63 6.95 -3.29
CA ASN A 147 -17.83 7.40 -2.59
C ASN A 147 -18.24 6.52 -1.39
N LEU A 148 -17.37 5.62 -0.91
CA LEU A 148 -17.61 4.86 0.31
C LEU A 148 -17.25 5.70 1.54
N PRO A 149 -18.03 5.61 2.63
CA PRO A 149 -17.78 6.35 3.87
C PRO A 149 -16.66 5.71 4.69
N ILE A 150 -15.44 5.75 4.18
CA ILE A 150 -14.25 5.31 4.92
C ILE A 150 -13.88 6.38 5.93
N ARG A 151 -13.66 5.98 7.19
CA ARG A 151 -13.34 6.94 8.26
C ARG A 151 -12.10 7.76 7.88
N PRO A 152 -12.15 9.10 7.96
CA PRO A 152 -11.02 9.97 7.60
C PRO A 152 -9.73 9.60 8.32
N LYS A 153 -9.83 9.18 9.59
CA LYS A 153 -8.68 8.76 10.40
C LYS A 153 -7.98 7.51 9.84
N VAL A 154 -8.71 6.57 9.23
CA VAL A 154 -8.12 5.40 8.56
C VAL A 154 -7.31 5.85 7.33
N LEU A 155 -7.86 6.75 6.52
CA LEU A 155 -7.18 7.29 5.34
C LEU A 155 -5.92 8.07 5.72
N GLU A 156 -5.98 8.88 6.79
CA GLU A 156 -4.82 9.62 7.29
C GLU A 156 -3.74 8.68 7.83
N ASP A 157 -4.10 7.63 8.58
CA ASP A 157 -3.11 6.68 9.09
C ASP A 157 -2.47 5.84 7.97
N ILE A 158 -3.21 5.52 6.90
CA ILE A 158 -2.63 4.94 5.66
C ILE A 158 -1.59 5.91 5.07
N ARG A 159 -1.94 7.20 4.97
CA ARG A 159 -1.07 8.26 4.45
C ARG A 159 0.23 8.35 5.25
N VAL A 160 0.11 8.50 6.57
CA VAL A 160 1.25 8.59 7.51
C VAL A 160 2.11 7.33 7.45
N LYS A 161 1.51 6.14 7.40
CA LYS A 161 2.26 4.88 7.31
C LYS A 161 3.08 4.82 6.02
N ARG A 162 2.53 5.26 4.90
CA ARG A 162 3.25 5.33 3.61
C ARG A 162 4.41 6.32 3.67
N GLU A 163 4.20 7.52 4.22
CA GLU A 163 5.25 8.53 4.37
C GLU A 163 6.41 7.99 5.19
N ASN A 164 6.14 7.37 6.35
CA ASN A 164 7.17 6.76 7.18
C ASN A 164 7.98 5.68 6.45
N ILE A 165 7.33 4.83 5.64
CA ILE A 165 8.04 3.79 4.86
C ILE A 165 8.97 4.43 3.82
N PHE A 166 8.51 5.48 3.14
CA PHE A 166 9.35 6.20 2.17
C PHE A 166 10.51 6.95 2.83
N GLU A 167 10.28 7.60 3.97
CA GLU A 167 11.34 8.25 4.75
C GLU A 167 12.39 7.23 5.19
N ASN A 168 11.97 6.05 5.65
CA ASN A 168 12.87 4.97 6.01
C ASN A 168 13.66 4.43 4.80
N LEU A 169 12.99 4.21 3.67
CA LEU A 169 13.63 3.82 2.42
C LEU A 169 14.71 4.83 2.02
N MET A 170 14.36 6.12 2.01
CA MET A 170 15.27 7.18 1.60
C MET A 170 16.44 7.34 2.56
N ARG A 171 16.23 7.23 3.87
CA ARG A 171 17.33 7.24 4.84
C ARG A 171 18.32 6.11 4.57
N ARG A 172 17.83 4.88 4.40
CA ARG A 172 18.70 3.72 4.12
C ARG A 172 19.44 3.86 2.79
N LEU A 173 18.82 4.45 1.76
CA LEU A 173 19.46 4.70 0.46
C LEU A 173 20.57 5.76 0.56
N HIS A 174 20.39 6.80 1.39
CA HIS A 174 21.45 7.76 1.70
C HIS A 174 22.58 7.10 2.49
N ASP A 175 22.26 6.31 3.51
CA ASP A 175 23.27 5.57 4.27
C ASP A 175 24.11 4.65 3.37
N LEU A 176 23.51 4.04 2.35
CA LEU A 176 24.22 3.24 1.36
C LEU A 176 25.16 4.09 0.50
N ALA A 177 24.72 5.27 0.06
CA ALA A 177 25.55 6.21 -0.68
C ALA A 177 26.73 6.72 0.18
N ASP A 178 26.49 7.03 1.45
CA ASP A 178 27.51 7.47 2.40
C ASP A 178 28.54 6.38 2.69
N GLN A 179 28.10 5.11 2.77
CA GLN A 179 29.02 3.96 2.90
C GLN A 179 29.93 3.81 1.67
N LEU A 180 29.41 4.04 0.47
CA LEU A 180 30.20 4.05 -0.78
C LEU A 180 31.21 5.21 -0.82
N LEU A 181 30.80 6.41 -0.39
CA LEU A 181 31.67 7.59 -0.36
C LEU A 181 32.74 7.50 0.75
N GLY A 182 32.34 6.99 1.91
CA GLY A 182 33.17 6.79 3.11
C GLY A 182 34.07 5.56 3.05
N GLN A 183 34.02 4.79 1.95
CA GLN A 183 34.90 3.63 1.71
C GLN A 183 34.68 2.46 2.67
N SER A 184 33.50 2.36 3.31
CA SER A 184 33.18 1.23 4.19
C SER A 184 32.73 -0.01 3.43
N ILE A 185 32.23 0.16 2.19
CA ILE A 185 31.91 -0.93 1.26
C ILE A 185 32.55 -0.68 -0.11
N GLY A 186 32.77 -1.77 -0.86
CA GLY A 186 33.40 -1.75 -2.19
C GLY A 186 34.93 -1.87 -2.14
N CYS A 187 35.50 -2.60 -3.10
CA CYS A 187 36.90 -3.01 -3.06
C CYS A 187 37.91 -1.88 -3.32
N ASN A 188 37.58 -0.92 -4.19
CA ASN A 188 38.44 0.21 -4.52
C ASN A 188 37.64 1.43 -5.02
N LYS A 189 38.34 2.53 -5.34
CA LYS A 189 37.72 3.79 -5.75
C LYS A 189 36.85 3.65 -7.02
N GLY A 190 37.31 2.89 -8.02
CA GLY A 190 36.58 2.70 -9.27
C GLY A 190 35.29 1.90 -9.05
N CYS A 191 35.37 0.83 -8.26
CA CYS A 191 34.22 0.02 -7.87
C CYS A 191 33.14 0.87 -7.18
N ARG A 192 33.54 1.68 -6.20
CA ARG A 192 32.61 2.55 -5.45
C ARG A 192 31.98 3.61 -6.33
N ALA A 193 32.74 4.22 -7.23
CA ALA A 193 32.22 5.19 -8.19
C ALA A 193 31.19 4.56 -9.14
N MET A 194 31.46 3.34 -9.62
CA MET A 194 30.54 2.59 -10.46
C MET A 194 29.25 2.27 -9.71
N MET A 195 29.33 1.69 -8.51
CA MET A 195 28.15 1.35 -7.71
C MET A 195 27.33 2.59 -7.34
N LEU A 196 27.97 3.70 -6.98
CA LEU A 196 27.30 4.97 -6.71
C LEU A 196 26.60 5.51 -7.96
N GLY A 197 27.26 5.44 -9.12
CA GLY A 197 26.67 5.82 -10.40
C GLY A 197 25.44 4.96 -10.76
N THR A 198 25.51 3.65 -10.52
CA THR A 198 24.37 2.74 -10.69
C THR A 198 23.23 3.07 -9.72
N LEU A 199 23.54 3.34 -8.45
CA LEU A 199 22.56 3.74 -7.44
C LEU A 199 21.82 5.01 -7.88
N CYS A 200 22.55 6.05 -8.31
CA CYS A 200 21.96 7.28 -8.83
C CYS A 200 21.03 7.04 -10.04
N GLN A 201 21.39 6.13 -10.93
CA GLN A 201 20.53 5.74 -12.05
C GLN A 201 19.23 5.08 -11.57
N GLY A 202 19.32 4.17 -10.59
CA GLY A 202 18.16 3.52 -9.97
C GLY A 202 17.25 4.50 -9.23
N LEU A 203 17.82 5.46 -8.50
CA LEU A 203 17.06 6.52 -7.83
C LEU A 203 16.32 7.40 -8.84
N ARG A 204 16.98 7.75 -9.95
CA ARG A 204 16.37 8.55 -11.03
C ARG A 204 15.26 7.80 -11.75
N SER A 205 15.47 6.52 -12.09
CA SER A 205 14.43 5.69 -12.74
C SER A 205 13.21 5.50 -11.83
N SER A 206 13.42 5.51 -10.52
CA SER A 206 12.39 5.37 -9.50
C SER A 206 11.70 6.69 -9.12
N SER A 207 12.06 7.81 -9.77
CA SER A 207 11.53 9.15 -9.47
C SER A 207 11.86 9.66 -8.06
N LEU A 208 12.93 9.15 -7.45
CA LEU A 208 13.45 9.58 -6.15
C LEU A 208 14.51 10.70 -6.29
N MET A 209 14.95 10.99 -7.52
CA MET A 209 15.92 12.05 -7.83
C MET A 209 15.48 12.91 -9.04
N PRO A 210 15.54 14.26 -8.96
CA PRO A 210 15.83 15.04 -7.74
C PRO A 210 14.75 14.80 -6.68
N PHE A 211 15.09 15.05 -5.41
CA PHE A 211 14.20 14.76 -4.29
C PHE A 211 12.82 15.38 -4.54
N PRO A 212 11.72 14.62 -4.46
CA PRO A 212 10.41 15.12 -4.85
C PRO A 212 9.99 16.29 -3.96
N SER A 213 9.59 17.41 -4.57
CA SER A 213 9.18 18.64 -3.86
C SER A 213 7.86 18.48 -3.12
N SER A 214 7.00 17.56 -3.57
CA SER A 214 5.80 17.11 -2.89
C SER A 214 6.10 15.80 -2.16
N SER A 215 5.55 15.61 -0.95
CA SER A 215 5.63 14.35 -0.19
C SER A 215 5.49 13.11 -1.10
N TYR A 216 6.16 12.00 -0.75
CA TYR A 216 6.20 10.73 -1.50
C TYR A 216 4.82 10.09 -1.79
N LEU A 217 3.72 10.77 -1.43
CA LEU A 217 2.34 10.38 -1.63
C LEU A 217 2.04 9.95 -3.06
N SER A 218 2.58 10.63 -4.07
CA SER A 218 2.34 10.32 -5.49
C SER A 218 2.99 9.02 -5.98
N LEU A 219 3.90 8.44 -5.18
CA LEU A 219 4.59 7.22 -5.55
C LEU A 219 3.94 6.00 -4.89
N SER A 220 3.83 4.93 -5.67
CA SER A 220 3.54 3.61 -5.14
C SER A 220 4.81 2.99 -4.54
N ILE A 221 4.71 2.47 -3.32
CA ILE A 221 5.84 1.79 -2.66
C ILE A 221 6.23 0.57 -3.50
N SER A 222 5.25 -0.23 -3.93
CA SER A 222 5.50 -1.42 -4.75
C SER A 222 6.24 -1.09 -6.05
N SER A 223 5.74 -0.12 -6.82
CA SER A 223 6.36 0.27 -8.10
C SER A 223 7.74 0.89 -7.91
N THR A 224 7.97 1.61 -6.80
CA THR A 224 9.29 2.14 -6.45
C THR A 224 10.28 1.03 -6.11
N LEU A 225 9.90 0.08 -5.25
CA LEU A 225 10.75 -1.06 -4.91
C LEU A 225 11.06 -1.92 -6.14
N GLN A 226 10.08 -2.14 -7.02
CA GLN A 226 10.27 -2.88 -8.26
C GLN A 226 11.27 -2.18 -9.20
N ARG A 227 11.16 -0.87 -9.38
CA ARG A 227 12.10 -0.08 -10.22
C ARG A 227 13.52 -0.07 -9.63
N LEU A 228 13.66 0.06 -8.31
CA LEU A 228 14.96 -0.04 -7.64
C LEU A 228 15.58 -1.43 -7.84
N ARG A 229 14.82 -2.52 -7.65
CA ARG A 229 15.28 -3.90 -7.89
C ARG A 229 15.68 -4.14 -9.35
N ALA A 230 14.99 -3.53 -10.30
CA ALA A 230 15.28 -3.65 -11.72
C ALA A 230 16.52 -2.86 -12.16
N THR A 231 17.19 -2.15 -11.25
CA THR A 231 18.41 -1.40 -11.57
C THR A 231 19.55 -2.39 -11.84
N GLU A 232 19.96 -2.47 -13.11
CA GLU A 232 21.02 -3.38 -13.55
C GLU A 232 22.34 -3.07 -12.84
N SER A 233 22.86 -4.06 -12.11
CA SER A 233 24.18 -3.97 -11.50
C SER A 233 25.25 -4.40 -12.48
N PHE A 234 26.16 -3.48 -12.79
CA PHE A 234 27.30 -3.74 -13.66
C PHE A 234 28.36 -4.60 -12.97
N ASP A 235 29.01 -5.43 -13.78
CA ASP A 235 30.24 -6.11 -13.37
C ASP A 235 31.39 -5.11 -13.32
N TYR A 236 32.16 -5.18 -12.25
CA TYR A 236 33.35 -4.35 -12.09
C TYR A 236 34.61 -5.12 -12.45
N TYR A 237 35.44 -4.52 -13.31
CA TYR A 237 36.73 -5.04 -13.71
C TYR A 237 37.83 -4.06 -13.27
N CYS A 238 38.84 -4.54 -12.56
CA CYS A 238 39.99 -3.73 -12.14
C CYS A 238 41.31 -4.45 -12.39
N ALA A 239 42.41 -3.71 -12.28
CA ALA A 239 43.74 -4.30 -12.28
C ALA A 239 43.88 -5.23 -11.07
N ARG A 240 44.52 -6.39 -11.25
CA ARG A 240 44.72 -7.35 -10.16
C ARG A 240 45.36 -6.75 -8.90
N GLN A 241 46.29 -5.82 -9.09
CA GLN A 241 46.98 -5.13 -7.99
C GLN A 241 46.07 -4.19 -7.18
N GLU A 242 44.95 -3.75 -7.77
CA GLU A 242 43.95 -2.88 -7.15
C GLU A 242 42.75 -3.66 -6.58
N SER A 243 42.73 -4.98 -6.79
CA SER A 243 41.76 -5.86 -6.16
C SER A 243 42.17 -6.09 -4.71
N THR A 244 41.30 -5.70 -3.78
CA THR A 244 41.45 -5.98 -2.34
C THR A 244 40.70 -7.24 -1.93
N SER A 245 39.92 -7.83 -2.83
CA SER A 245 39.10 -9.02 -2.54
C SER A 245 39.90 -10.29 -2.82
N GLN A 246 39.90 -11.24 -1.86
CA GLN A 246 40.36 -12.61 -2.12
C GLN A 246 39.36 -13.42 -2.99
N ASN A 247 38.27 -12.79 -3.41
CA ASN A 247 37.14 -13.39 -4.11
C ASN A 247 37.03 -12.84 -5.55
N GLU A 248 38.09 -13.03 -6.33
CA GLU A 248 38.05 -12.80 -7.79
C GLU A 248 37.19 -13.91 -8.43
N SER A 249 36.21 -13.55 -9.27
CA SER A 249 35.40 -14.56 -9.98
C SER A 249 36.01 -15.02 -11.30
N ALA A 250 36.87 -14.18 -11.91
CA ALA A 250 37.58 -14.49 -13.14
C ALA A 250 38.77 -13.55 -13.36
N THR A 251 39.79 -14.03 -14.08
CA THR A 251 40.97 -13.26 -14.51
C THR A 251 41.04 -13.21 -16.02
N TRP A 252 41.31 -12.02 -16.57
CA TRP A 252 41.51 -11.77 -18.00
C TRP A 252 42.95 -11.32 -18.23
N ILE A 253 43.68 -12.07 -19.06
CA ILE A 253 45.07 -11.77 -19.41
C ILE A 253 45.09 -11.06 -20.76
N ARG A 254 45.68 -9.87 -20.80
CA ARG A 254 45.89 -9.16 -22.07
C ARG A 254 47.06 -9.82 -22.80
N ASN A 255 46.77 -10.65 -23.79
CA ASN A 255 47.79 -11.14 -24.72
C ASN A 255 48.45 -9.95 -25.43
N HIS A 256 49.78 -9.95 -25.54
CA HIS A 256 50.53 -8.93 -26.28
C HIS A 256 50.07 -8.90 -27.74
N PHE A 257 49.13 -8.00 -28.06
CA PHE A 257 48.69 -7.78 -29.43
C PHE A 257 49.75 -6.91 -30.13
N THR A 258 50.44 -7.46 -31.11
CA THR A 258 51.08 -6.65 -32.16
C THR A 258 49.97 -5.95 -32.94
N PRO A 259 49.92 -4.61 -33.00
CA PRO A 259 48.78 -3.89 -33.55
C PRO A 259 48.72 -4.04 -35.08
N GLN A 260 47.90 -4.96 -35.57
CA GLN A 260 47.48 -4.92 -36.97
C GLN A 260 46.38 -3.85 -37.11
N ARG A 261 46.82 -2.65 -37.55
CA ARG A 261 46.00 -1.49 -37.94
C ARG A 261 44.92 -1.06 -36.94
N LEU A 262 45.30 -0.17 -36.03
CA LEU A 262 44.37 0.63 -35.22
C LEU A 262 43.67 1.68 -36.11
N ILE A 263 42.37 1.49 -36.37
CA ILE A 263 41.51 2.49 -36.99
C ILE A 263 41.16 3.54 -35.92
N SER A 264 41.72 4.73 -36.07
CA SER A 264 41.43 5.99 -35.37
C SER A 264 41.26 5.93 -33.84
N GLY A 265 42.38 5.97 -33.13
CA GLY A 265 42.45 6.26 -31.69
C GLY A 265 43.85 5.94 -31.16
N LYS A 266 44.77 6.91 -31.16
CA LYS A 266 46.17 6.68 -30.77
C LYS A 266 46.28 6.48 -29.26
N TRP A 267 46.28 5.23 -28.80
CA TRP A 267 46.96 4.88 -27.56
C TRP A 267 48.46 5.05 -27.81
N ASN A 268 49.13 5.96 -27.09
CA ASN A 268 50.58 6.08 -27.21
C ASN A 268 51.27 4.93 -26.44
N GLU A 269 52.54 4.65 -26.75
CA GLU A 269 53.29 3.55 -26.13
C GLU A 269 53.32 3.66 -24.60
N GLU A 270 53.36 4.89 -24.08
CA GLU A 270 53.32 5.18 -22.65
C GLU A 270 52.00 4.71 -22.00
N MET A 271 50.85 4.94 -22.64
CA MET A 271 49.55 4.45 -22.17
C MET A 271 49.46 2.92 -22.25
N MET A 272 50.09 2.30 -23.25
CA MET A 272 50.11 0.83 -23.36
C MET A 272 50.99 0.17 -22.29
N GLN A 273 52.08 0.82 -21.90
CA GLN A 273 52.96 0.39 -20.79
C GLN A 273 52.29 0.57 -19.42
N LYS A 274 51.47 1.62 -19.24
CA LYS A 274 50.74 1.87 -17.98
C LYS A 274 49.47 1.03 -17.81
N ALA A 275 48.99 0.39 -18.87
CA ALA A 275 47.79 -0.44 -18.81
C ALA A 275 48.08 -1.79 -18.11
N PRO A 276 47.18 -2.26 -17.22
CA PRO A 276 47.37 -3.50 -16.50
C PRO A 276 47.40 -4.72 -17.44
N LEU A 277 48.29 -5.67 -17.13
CA LEU A 277 48.42 -6.94 -17.87
C LEU A 277 47.29 -7.92 -17.51
N GLU A 278 46.84 -7.88 -16.26
CA GLU A 278 45.78 -8.74 -15.73
C GLU A 278 44.63 -7.88 -15.18
N LEU A 279 43.44 -8.12 -15.72
CA LEU A 279 42.19 -7.60 -15.17
C LEU A 279 41.46 -8.70 -14.43
N VAL A 280 40.84 -8.37 -13.31
CA VAL A 280 40.04 -9.30 -12.52
C VAL A 280 38.62 -8.78 -12.38
N ARG A 281 37.65 -9.70 -12.45
CA ARG A 281 36.25 -9.39 -12.15
C ARG A 281 36.04 -9.49 -10.64
N ASP A 282 35.71 -8.36 -10.03
CA ASP A 282 35.40 -8.31 -8.60
C ASP A 282 33.93 -8.67 -8.36
N ASN A 283 33.65 -9.29 -7.21
CA ASN A 283 32.30 -9.71 -6.81
C ASN A 283 31.49 -8.58 -6.14
N CYS A 284 32.04 -7.37 -5.99
CA CYS A 284 31.32 -6.21 -5.51
C CYS A 284 30.20 -5.82 -6.49
N ARG A 285 28.95 -6.11 -6.12
CA ARG A 285 27.74 -5.74 -6.85
C ARG A 285 26.81 -4.93 -5.97
N LEU A 286 26.33 -3.80 -6.50
CA LEU A 286 25.35 -2.95 -5.80
C LEU A 286 24.11 -3.76 -5.38
N GLU A 287 23.66 -4.67 -6.23
CA GLU A 287 22.53 -5.58 -6.01
C GLU A 287 22.56 -6.24 -4.63
N HIS A 288 23.71 -6.71 -4.15
CA HIS A 288 23.82 -7.38 -2.86
C HIS A 288 23.49 -6.46 -1.68
N HIS A 289 23.85 -5.18 -1.79
CA HIS A 289 23.56 -4.19 -0.77
C HIS A 289 22.13 -3.65 -0.91
N LEU A 290 21.70 -3.40 -2.15
CA LEU A 290 20.40 -2.83 -2.45
C LEU A 290 19.27 -3.81 -2.13
N ASN A 291 19.35 -5.07 -2.55
CA ASN A 291 18.26 -6.04 -2.32
C ASN A 291 17.97 -6.25 -0.84
N ARG A 292 19.01 -6.36 0.00
CA ARG A 292 18.84 -6.48 1.46
C ARG A 292 18.07 -5.31 2.06
N LEU A 293 18.36 -4.10 1.60
CA LEU A 293 17.68 -2.89 2.02
C LEU A 293 16.21 -2.91 1.57
N LEU A 294 15.96 -3.24 0.30
CA LEU A 294 14.60 -3.28 -0.26
C LEU A 294 13.74 -4.35 0.40
N ASP A 295 14.33 -5.50 0.77
CA ASP A 295 13.63 -6.56 1.50
C ASP A 295 13.26 -6.11 2.93
N SER A 296 14.16 -5.38 3.60
CA SER A 296 13.85 -4.75 4.89
C SER A 296 12.68 -3.76 4.75
N THR A 297 12.70 -2.87 3.75
CA THR A 297 11.60 -1.93 3.51
C THR A 297 10.30 -2.67 3.19
N ASN A 298 10.36 -3.75 2.40
CA ASN A 298 9.18 -4.55 2.06
C ASN A 298 8.54 -5.21 3.29
N SER A 299 9.34 -5.58 4.30
CA SER A 299 8.85 -6.15 5.56
C SER A 299 8.14 -5.15 6.48
N GLU A 300 8.40 -3.85 6.30
CA GLU A 300 7.74 -2.75 7.04
C GLU A 300 6.31 -2.48 6.54
N ILE A 301 5.96 -2.98 5.35
CA ILE A 301 4.64 -2.82 4.73
C ILE A 301 3.63 -3.73 5.45
N GLN A 302 3.00 -3.18 6.48
CA GLN A 302 1.98 -3.83 7.28
C GLN A 302 0.71 -3.00 7.29
N GLY A 303 -0.43 -3.68 7.32
CA GLY A 303 -1.74 -3.06 7.42
C GLY A 303 -1.99 -2.39 8.76
N LEU A 304 -3.10 -1.66 8.83
CA LEU A 304 -3.55 -1.02 10.05
C LEU A 304 -4.19 -2.02 11.01
N GLU A 305 -4.08 -1.76 12.30
CA GLU A 305 -4.70 -2.55 13.36
C GLU A 305 -6.08 -2.01 13.67
N LEU A 306 -7.12 -2.80 13.42
CA LEU A 306 -8.50 -2.36 13.59
C LEU A 306 -8.82 -1.88 15.02
N ALA A 307 -8.21 -2.49 16.03
CA ALA A 307 -8.40 -2.15 17.44
C ALA A 307 -8.09 -0.68 17.77
N LYS A 308 -7.27 0.02 16.96
CA LYS A 308 -6.98 1.45 17.15
C LYS A 308 -8.15 2.37 16.85
N TYR A 309 -9.18 1.86 16.17
CA TYR A 309 -10.34 2.63 15.72
C TYR A 309 -11.65 2.23 16.41
N LEU A 310 -11.62 1.13 17.16
CA LEU A 310 -12.75 0.66 17.95
C LEU A 310 -12.56 1.15 19.39
N GLY A 311 -13.36 2.13 19.83
CA GLY A 311 -13.35 2.61 21.21
C GLY A 311 -12.60 3.93 21.45
N VAL A 312 -13.17 5.03 20.94
CA VAL A 312 -13.23 6.31 21.67
C VAL A 312 -14.67 6.49 22.13
#